data_AF-A0A2E3NER1-F1
#
_entry.id   AF-A0A2E3NER1-F1
#
_cell.length_a   1.000
_cell.length_b   1.000
_cell.length_c   1.000
_cell.angle_alpha   90.00
_cell.angle_beta   90.00
_cell.angle_gamma   90.00
#
_symmetry.space_group_name_H-M   'P 1'
#
loop_
_entity.id
_entity.type
_entity.pdbx_description
1 polymer ?
#
loop_
_entity_poly.entity_id
_entity_poly.type
_entity_poly.pdbx_seq_one_letter_code
_entity_poly.pdbx_strand_id
1 'polypeptide(L)'
;MSDHAETADGHDEHGDSHYIKIYFWLLGLLIVSYIGPEFGIQWLTLITAFGIAIVKAYLVTVHFMHINLTPRYVVYTVATSLIFMLLFFAGAAPDVMKDSGTNWQKPAWIEAERAYEAGEVSGVADHGDDHGAGHGDEAGHGEESGH
;
A
#
# COMPACT_ATOMS: atom_id res chain seq x y z
N MET A 1 -69.63 13.36 9.95
CA MET A 1 -69.37 11.96 9.56
C MET A 1 -68.85 12.00 8.15
N SER A 2 -67.63 11.66 7.77
CA SER A 2 -66.54 10.85 8.34
C SER A 2 -65.53 10.77 7.17
N ASP A 3 -64.21 10.73 7.26
CA ASP A 3 -63.21 10.85 8.30
C ASP A 3 -61.91 11.15 7.55
N HIS A 4 -61.05 11.98 8.14
CA HIS A 4 -59.63 12.01 7.78
C HIS A 4 -58.99 10.71 8.26
N ALA A 5 -58.36 9.96 7.35
CA ALA A 5 -57.25 9.09 7.69
C ALA A 5 -56.43 8.87 6.41
N GLU A 6 -55.51 9.81 6.20
CA GLU A 6 -54.32 9.63 5.40
C GLU A 6 -53.54 8.47 6.03
N THR A 7 -53.78 7.24 5.57
CA THR A 7 -52.89 6.11 5.86
C THR A 7 -51.64 6.32 5.02
N ALA A 8 -50.68 7.02 5.61
CA ALA A 8 -49.27 6.93 5.24
C ALA A 8 -48.84 5.47 5.42
N ASP A 9 -49.05 4.68 4.37
CA ASP A 9 -48.62 3.30 4.28
C ASP A 9 -47.10 3.32 4.13
N GLY A 10 -46.40 3.03 5.23
CA GLY A 10 -44.96 2.94 5.28
C GLY A 10 -44.51 1.74 4.46
N HIS A 11 -44.21 1.95 3.19
CA HIS A 11 -43.57 0.98 2.31
C HIS A 11 -42.14 0.70 2.81
N ASP A 12 -42.01 -0.22 3.77
CA ASP A 12 -41.07 -1.35 3.72
C ASP A 12 -39.75 -1.12 2.95
N GLU A 13 -38.86 -0.30 3.51
CA GLU A 13 -37.42 -0.21 3.19
C GLU A 13 -36.66 -1.49 3.61
N HIS A 14 -36.99 -2.65 3.03
CA HIS A 14 -36.39 -3.94 3.43
C HIS A 14 -35.11 -4.36 2.67
N GLY A 15 -34.57 -3.51 1.79
CA GLY A 15 -33.36 -3.80 1.01
C GLY A 15 -32.09 -3.06 1.48
N ASP A 16 -32.19 -1.76 1.73
CA ASP A 16 -31.02 -0.88 1.80
C ASP A 16 -30.41 -0.76 3.20
N SER A 17 -31.21 -0.95 4.25
CA SER A 17 -30.77 -0.83 5.66
C SER A 17 -29.62 -1.78 6.00
N HIS A 18 -29.56 -2.95 5.36
CA HIS A 18 -28.50 -3.92 5.63
C HIS A 18 -27.14 -3.42 5.15
N TYR A 19 -27.01 -2.96 3.91
CA TYR A 19 -25.73 -2.46 3.37
C TYR A 19 -25.20 -1.25 4.15
N ILE A 20 -26.10 -0.39 4.62
CA ILE A 20 -25.76 0.75 5.48
C ILE A 20 -25.15 0.27 6.81
N LYS A 21 -25.69 -0.79 7.42
CA LYS A 21 -25.12 -1.38 8.64
C LYS A 21 -23.72 -1.94 8.41
N ILE A 22 -23.50 -2.65 7.28
CA ILE A 22 -22.16 -3.18 6.97
C ILE A 22 -21.19 -2.04 6.65
N TYR A 23 -21.63 -0.99 5.97
CA TYR A 23 -20.82 0.21 5.72
C TYR A 23 -20.29 0.80 7.03
N PHE A 24 -21.13 0.97 8.05
CA PHE A 24 -20.69 1.47 9.36
C PHE A 24 -19.75 0.51 10.08
N TRP A 25 -19.94 -0.80 9.94
CA TRP A 25 -18.98 -1.79 10.44
C TRP A 25 -17.61 -1.66 9.76
N LEU A 26 -17.58 -1.51 8.43
CA LEU A 26 -16.34 -1.30 7.68
C LEU A 26 -15.67 0.03 8.05
N LEU A 27 -16.45 1.08 8.27
CA LEU A 27 -15.96 2.38 8.73
C LEU A 27 -15.35 2.28 10.14
N GLY A 28 -15.98 1.53 11.03
CA GLY A 28 -15.42 1.23 12.35
C GLY A 28 -14.09 0.48 12.27
N LEU A 29 -14.03 -0.57 11.43
CA LEU A 29 -12.78 -1.31 11.18
C LEU A 29 -11.68 -0.41 10.58
N LEU A 30 -12.05 0.55 9.73
CA LEU A 30 -11.13 1.53 9.18
C LEU A 30 -10.56 2.44 10.27
N ILE A 31 -11.41 2.98 11.15
CA ILE A 31 -10.97 3.85 12.24
C ILE A 31 -10.03 3.09 13.18
N VAL A 32 -10.35 1.86 13.53
CA VAL A 32 -9.48 1.02 14.37
C VAL A 32 -8.15 0.74 13.66
N SER A 33 -8.17 0.47 12.35
CA SER A 33 -6.95 0.25 11.56
C SER A 33 -6.10 1.51 11.43
N TYR A 34 -6.70 2.70 11.49
CA TYR A 34 -5.98 3.97 11.42
C TYR A 34 -5.35 4.34 12.77
N ILE A 35 -6.07 4.11 13.87
CA ILE A 35 -5.59 4.43 15.22
C ILE A 35 -4.61 3.36 15.74
N GLY A 36 -4.76 2.10 15.33
CA GLY A 36 -3.90 0.99 15.78
C GLY A 36 -2.38 1.21 15.61
N PRO A 37 -1.90 1.72 14.47
CA PRO A 37 -0.49 2.04 14.26
C PRO A 37 0.10 3.09 15.21
N GLU A 38 -0.72 4.01 15.73
CA GLU A 38 -0.28 5.11 16.60
C GLU A 38 0.23 4.64 17.97
N PHE A 39 -0.02 3.38 18.35
CA PHE A 39 0.49 2.80 19.59
C PHE A 39 1.99 2.46 19.54
N GLY A 40 2.67 2.60 18.39
CA GLY A 40 4.13 2.49 18.26
C GLY A 40 4.71 1.08 18.45
N ILE A 41 3.87 0.08 18.72
CA ILE A 41 4.29 -1.30 18.97
C ILE A 41 4.19 -2.10 17.66
N GLN A 42 5.31 -2.24 16.95
CA GLN A 42 5.36 -2.80 15.59
C GLN A 42 4.68 -4.18 15.44
N TRP A 43 4.96 -5.13 16.32
CA TRP A 43 4.38 -6.48 16.25
C TRP A 43 2.87 -6.50 16.52
N LEU A 44 2.39 -5.67 17.45
CA LEU A 44 0.97 -5.52 17.75
C LEU A 44 0.25 -4.89 16.55
N THR A 45 0.82 -3.83 15.98
CA THR A 45 0.30 -3.19 14.76
C THR A 45 0.20 -4.19 13.62
N LEU A 46 1.19 -5.07 13.44
CA LEU A 46 1.16 -6.09 12.39
C LEU A 46 0.00 -7.08 12.61
N ILE A 47 -0.14 -7.61 13.82
CA ILE A 47 -1.23 -8.55 14.16
C ILE A 47 -2.59 -7.89 13.96
N THR A 48 -2.77 -6.66 14.45
CA THR A 48 -4.01 -5.91 14.33
C THR A 48 -4.34 -5.59 12.86
N ALA A 49 -3.36 -5.15 12.07
CA ALA A 49 -3.54 -4.84 10.65
C ALA A 49 -3.98 -6.09 9.86
N PHE A 50 -3.30 -7.23 10.03
CA PHE A 50 -3.67 -8.48 9.37
C PHE A 50 -5.02 -9.01 9.86
N GLY A 51 -5.29 -8.96 11.16
CA GLY A 51 -6.56 -9.39 11.74
C GLY A 51 -7.75 -8.62 11.17
N ILE A 52 -7.65 -7.29 11.14
CA ILE A 52 -8.69 -6.41 10.58
C ILE A 52 -8.86 -6.67 9.07
N ALA A 53 -7.76 -6.86 8.33
CA ALA A 53 -7.81 -7.14 6.90
C ALA A 53 -8.60 -8.42 6.59
N ILE A 54 -8.42 -9.49 7.37
CA ILE A 54 -9.16 -10.75 7.22
C ILE A 54 -10.66 -10.55 7.48
N VAL A 55 -11.03 -9.89 8.58
CA VAL A 55 -12.43 -9.64 8.94
C VAL A 55 -13.11 -8.77 7.88
N LYS A 56 -12.42 -7.72 7.42
CA LYS A 56 -12.89 -6.83 6.35
C LYS A 56 -13.14 -7.61 5.06
N ALA A 57 -12.18 -8.43 4.62
CA ALA A 57 -12.31 -9.21 3.39
C ALA A 57 -13.49 -10.19 3.46
N TYR A 58 -13.70 -10.83 4.60
CA TYR A 58 -14.85 -11.70 4.83
C TYR A 58 -16.18 -10.93 4.75
N LEU A 59 -16.31 -9.80 5.47
CA LEU A 59 -17.52 -8.98 5.43
C LEU A 59 -17.84 -8.51 4.01
N VAL A 60 -16.83 -8.03 3.27
CA VAL A 60 -17.00 -7.58 1.89
C VAL A 60 -17.46 -8.72 0.97
N THR A 61 -16.86 -9.91 1.10
CA THR A 61 -17.19 -11.02 0.21
C THR A 61 -18.60 -11.57 0.47
N VAL A 62 -19.00 -11.65 1.74
CA VAL A 62 -20.34 -12.16 2.11
C VAL A 62 -21.44 -11.15 1.81
N HIS A 63 -21.20 -9.86 2.06
CA HIS A 63 -22.26 -8.84 2.04
C HIS A 63 -22.29 -8.00 0.78
N PHE A 64 -21.15 -7.74 0.12
CA PHE A 64 -21.11 -6.90 -1.09
C PHE A 64 -20.94 -7.72 -2.37
N MET A 65 -20.25 -8.86 -2.33
CA MET A 65 -20.04 -9.69 -3.54
C MET A 65 -21.17 -10.66 -3.87
N HIS A 66 -22.22 -10.78 -3.04
CA HIS A 66 -23.41 -11.60 -3.32
C HIS A 66 -23.10 -13.01 -3.86
N ILE A 67 -22.07 -13.66 -3.32
CA ILE A 67 -21.73 -15.03 -3.74
C ILE A 67 -22.73 -15.99 -3.09
N ASN A 68 -23.89 -16.15 -3.73
CA ASN A 68 -24.93 -17.12 -3.38
C ASN A 68 -24.55 -18.57 -3.75
N LEU A 69 -23.32 -18.77 -4.24
CA LEU A 69 -22.80 -20.04 -4.72
C LEU A 69 -22.02 -20.72 -3.58
N THR A 70 -22.71 -21.55 -2.79
CA THR A 70 -22.20 -22.41 -1.71
C THR A 70 -21.12 -21.75 -0.82
N PRO A 71 -21.42 -21.37 0.44
CA PRO A 71 -20.53 -20.54 1.29
C PRO A 71 -19.12 -21.11 1.50
N ARG A 72 -18.90 -22.38 1.18
CA ARG A 72 -17.60 -23.04 1.17
C ARG A 72 -16.62 -22.48 0.13
N TYR A 73 -17.08 -22.05 -1.05
CA TYR A 73 -16.18 -21.53 -2.10
C TYR A 73 -15.64 -20.13 -1.81
N VAL A 74 -16.33 -19.35 -0.98
CA VAL A 74 -15.87 -18.03 -0.51
C VAL A 74 -14.54 -18.16 0.23
N VAL A 75 -14.47 -19.11 1.17
CA VAL A 75 -13.24 -19.36 1.93
C VAL A 75 -12.12 -19.83 1.02
N TYR A 76 -12.41 -20.71 0.04
CA TYR A 76 -11.39 -21.14 -0.92
C TYR A 76 -10.89 -19.99 -1.78
N THR A 77 -11.76 -19.09 -2.23
CA THR A 77 -11.36 -17.93 -3.06
C THR A 77 -10.49 -16.95 -2.27
N VAL A 78 -10.90 -16.61 -1.04
CA VAL A 78 -10.09 -15.73 -0.17
C VAL A 78 -8.76 -16.41 0.17
N ALA A 79 -8.78 -17.69 0.53
CA ALA A 79 -7.56 -18.43 0.87
C ALA A 79 -6.61 -18.53 -0.32
N THR A 80 -7.09 -18.83 -1.53
CA THR A 80 -6.23 -18.89 -2.72
C THR A 80 -5.67 -17.52 -3.07
N SER A 81 -6.45 -16.44 -3.02
CA SER A 81 -5.94 -15.09 -3.21
C SER A 81 -4.85 -14.72 -2.21
N LEU A 82 -5.02 -15.06 -0.92
CA LEU A 82 -3.99 -14.85 0.09
C LEU A 82 -2.74 -15.69 -0.17
N ILE A 83 -2.90 -16.96 -0.56
CA ILE A 83 -1.76 -17.82 -0.91
C ILE A 83 -1.00 -17.25 -2.11
N PHE A 84 -1.69 -16.86 -3.19
CA PHE A 84 -1.04 -16.27 -4.36
C PHE A 84 -0.36 -14.94 -4.02
N MET A 85 -0.98 -14.11 -3.18
CA MET A 85 -0.37 -12.87 -2.69
C MET A 85 0.90 -13.13 -1.89
N LEU A 86 0.89 -14.12 -0.98
CA LEU A 86 2.07 -14.52 -0.21
C LEU A 86 3.16 -15.15 -1.08
N LEU A 87 2.80 -15.98 -2.07
CA LEU A 87 3.74 -16.56 -3.02
C LEU A 87 4.39 -15.48 -3.90
N PHE A 88 3.60 -14.53 -4.40
CA PHE A 88 4.12 -13.39 -5.15
C PHE A 88 5.06 -12.54 -4.29
N PHE A 89 4.65 -12.21 -3.07
CA PHE A 89 5.50 -11.49 -2.13
C PHE A 89 6.80 -12.25 -1.85
N ALA A 90 6.74 -13.55 -1.55
CA ALA A 90 7.93 -14.37 -1.30
C ALA A 90 8.84 -14.50 -2.53
N GLY A 91 8.27 -14.51 -3.74
CA GLY A 91 9.04 -14.55 -4.99
C GLY A 91 9.71 -13.21 -5.32
N ALA A 92 9.03 -12.09 -5.09
CA ALA A 92 9.54 -10.74 -5.35
C ALA A 92 10.44 -10.20 -4.21
N ALA A 93 10.24 -10.66 -2.98
CA ALA A 93 11.01 -10.22 -1.81
C ALA A 93 12.54 -10.35 -1.99
N PRO A 94 13.11 -11.51 -2.40
CA PRO A 94 14.56 -11.62 -2.58
C PRO A 94 15.10 -10.80 -3.76
N ASP A 95 14.24 -10.33 -4.67
CA ASP A 95 14.62 -9.43 -5.75
C ASP A 95 14.66 -7.97 -5.25
N VAL A 96 13.61 -7.52 -4.58
CA VAL A 96 13.47 -6.15 -4.07
C VAL A 96 14.36 -5.87 -2.84
N MET A 97 14.56 -6.86 -1.97
CA MET A 97 15.28 -6.67 -0.70
C MET A 97 16.81 -6.81 -0.84
N LYS A 98 17.33 -7.06 -2.05
CA LYS A 98 18.78 -7.03 -2.29
C LYS A 98 19.28 -5.59 -2.23
N ASP A 99 20.39 -5.42 -1.54
CA ASP A 99 21.07 -4.13 -1.40
C ASP A 99 21.99 -3.80 -2.59
N SER A 100 22.05 -4.68 -3.59
CA SER A 100 22.95 -4.60 -4.74
C SER A 100 22.39 -5.40 -5.95
N GLY A 101 22.64 -4.89 -7.16
CA GLY A 101 22.19 -5.53 -8.41
C GLY A 101 22.72 -4.83 -9.66
N THR A 102 22.68 -5.52 -10.80
CA THR A 102 23.07 -4.96 -12.10
C THR A 102 22.09 -3.85 -12.48
N ASN A 103 22.52 -2.58 -12.42
CA ASN A 103 21.72 -1.34 -12.55
C ASN A 103 20.99 -0.86 -11.28
N TRP A 104 21.37 -1.33 -10.09
CA TRP A 104 20.82 -0.77 -8.85
C TRP A 104 21.45 0.58 -8.51
N GLN A 105 20.79 1.69 -8.87
CA GLN A 105 21.21 3.04 -8.47
C GLN A 105 20.59 3.39 -7.13
N LYS A 106 21.41 3.48 -6.08
CA LYS A 106 20.96 4.02 -4.80
C LYS A 106 20.80 5.52 -4.96
N PRO A 107 19.69 6.11 -4.52
CA PRO A 107 19.56 7.55 -4.58
C PRO A 107 20.59 8.19 -3.64
N ALA A 108 21.20 9.30 -4.08
CA ALA A 108 22.40 9.88 -3.47
C ALA A 108 22.29 10.18 -1.95
N TRP A 109 21.07 10.35 -1.42
CA TRP A 109 20.83 10.55 0.00
C TRP A 109 21.08 9.30 0.86
N ILE A 110 20.87 8.09 0.33
CA ILE A 110 21.19 6.83 1.04
C ILE A 110 22.71 6.62 1.11
N GLU A 111 23.44 7.08 0.10
CA GLU A 111 24.91 7.03 0.09
C GLU A 111 25.51 8.08 1.02
N ALA A 112 24.94 9.30 1.04
CA ALA A 112 25.34 10.36 1.96
C ALA A 112 25.14 9.96 3.44
N GLU A 113 24.00 9.32 3.77
CA GLU A 113 23.72 8.82 5.11
C GLU A 113 24.72 7.72 5.51
N ARG A 114 24.99 6.75 4.61
CA ARG A 114 25.99 5.70 4.83
C ARG A 114 27.40 6.28 5.00
N ALA A 115 27.78 7.30 4.25
CA ALA A 115 29.09 7.95 4.34
C ALA A 115 29.24 8.76 5.65
N TYR A 116 28.14 9.37 6.13
CA TYR A 116 28.07 9.98 7.47
C TYR A 116 28.21 8.91 8.57
N GLU A 117 27.49 7.80 8.48
CA GLU A 117 27.56 6.68 9.44
C GLU A 117 28.92 5.97 9.44
N ALA A 118 29.57 5.86 8.27
CA ALA A 118 30.91 5.31 8.12
C ALA A 118 32.02 6.26 8.61
N GLY A 119 31.67 7.49 8.99
CA GLY A 119 32.62 8.51 9.45
C GLY A 119 33.53 9.06 8.34
N GLU A 120 33.18 8.84 7.07
CA GLU A 120 33.95 9.30 5.92
C GLU A 120 33.71 10.79 5.61
N VAL A 121 32.65 11.38 6.17
CA VAL A 121 32.33 12.81 6.06
C VAL A 121 32.32 13.42 7.46
N SER A 122 33.34 14.22 7.77
CA SER A 122 33.35 15.02 9.00
C SER A 122 32.43 16.23 8.80
N GLY A 123 31.47 16.38 9.72
CA GLY A 123 30.49 17.46 9.66
C GLY A 123 31.13 18.84 9.71
N VAL A 124 31.21 19.50 8.57
CA VAL A 124 31.06 20.95 8.45
C VAL A 124 30.06 21.16 7.32
N ALA A 125 28.87 21.64 7.68
CA ALA A 125 27.96 22.24 6.74
C ALA A 125 28.67 23.46 6.12
N ASP A 126 29.00 23.40 4.83
CA ASP A 126 29.32 24.60 4.08
C ASP A 126 28.15 24.89 3.12
N HIS A 127 27.54 26.03 3.39
CA HIS A 127 26.42 26.60 2.67
C HIS A 127 27.02 27.51 1.59
N GLY A 128 26.63 27.35 0.33
CA GLY A 128 26.82 28.44 -0.63
C GLY A 128 27.03 28.00 -2.07
N ASP A 129 26.10 28.46 -2.91
CA ASP A 129 26.27 28.88 -4.30
C ASP A 129 27.68 28.75 -4.89
N ASP A 130 27.83 28.01 -6.00
CA ASP A 130 28.56 28.55 -7.15
C ASP A 130 28.32 27.76 -8.46
N HIS A 131 27.79 28.50 -9.43
CA HIS A 131 27.99 28.39 -10.88
C HIS A 131 27.76 27.06 -11.61
N GLY A 132 26.60 27.04 -12.29
CA GLY A 132 26.56 26.52 -13.66
C GLY A 132 27.55 27.27 -14.55
N ALA A 133 28.47 26.53 -15.13
CA ALA A 133 29.20 26.93 -16.33
C ALA A 133 29.38 25.66 -17.16
N GLY A 134 28.72 25.65 -18.32
CA GLY A 134 28.92 24.61 -19.30
C GLY A 134 30.37 24.59 -19.78
N HIS A 135 30.84 23.39 -20.08
CA HIS A 135 31.77 23.17 -21.17
C HIS A 135 31.46 21.78 -21.71
N GLY A 136 30.90 21.76 -22.92
CA GLY A 136 30.90 20.58 -23.75
C GLY A 136 32.29 20.41 -24.34
N ASP A 137 32.63 19.15 -24.63
CA ASP A 137 33.49 18.78 -25.73
C ASP A 137 33.04 17.38 -26.18
N GLU A 138 32.13 17.38 -27.15
CA GLU A 138 31.89 16.24 -28.01
C GLU A 138 33.02 16.14 -29.06
N ALA A 139 33.39 14.89 -29.32
CA ALA A 139 33.74 14.33 -30.62
C ALA A 139 35.09 14.70 -31.29
N GLY A 140 35.84 13.65 -31.65
CA GLY A 140 36.71 13.70 -32.81
C GLY A 140 37.87 12.70 -32.84
N HIS A 141 37.59 11.40 -32.76
CA HIS A 141 38.51 10.39 -33.28
C HIS A 141 38.44 10.40 -34.82
N GLY A 142 39.59 10.46 -35.49
CA GLY A 142 39.69 10.31 -36.94
C GLY A 142 41.13 9.97 -37.37
N GLU A 143 41.31 8.75 -37.84
CA GLU A 143 42.48 8.21 -38.58
C GLU A 143 42.88 9.08 -39.78
N GLU A 144 44.16 9.10 -40.18
CA GLU A 144 44.65 8.45 -41.42
C GLU A 144 46.16 8.69 -41.69
N SER A 145 46.79 7.68 -42.34
CA SER A 145 47.91 7.69 -43.32
C SER A 145 48.84 8.92 -43.40
N GLY A 146 50.17 8.82 -43.37
CA GLY A 146 51.05 8.03 -44.24
C GLY A 146 52.12 8.95 -44.86
N HIS A 147 53.35 8.42 -44.99
CA HIS A 147 54.60 8.99 -45.53
C HIS A 147 55.51 9.79 -44.60
#